data_AF-A0A6V8QDF6-F1
#
_entry.id   AF-A0A6V8QDF6-F1
#
_cell.length_a   1.000
_cell.length_b   1.000
_cell.length_c   1.000
_cell.angle_alpha   90.00
_cell.angle_beta   90.00
_cell.angle_gamma   90.00
#
_symmetry.space_group_name_H-M   'P 1'
#
loop_
_entity.id
_entity.type
_entity.pdbx_description
1 polymer ?
#
loop_
_entity_poly.entity_id
_entity_poly.type
_entity_poly.pdbx_seq_one_letter_code
_entity_poly.pdbx_strand_id
1 'polypeptide(L)'
;MVFLGAENLAFFPAGLVYVTVVLFILLMLLLIYFHRLVDTGTRALNYLVRRWELERFWVINWIKEKAELTNKDIQEMRARKIYANVFATTIIMRIFKFGFFYLVLLSLLIDQGFSLANLSFWKVFLGTGGAELSAALPTHSIAGLGTYQASWTVAFMLLGFPRELAIISGFSFYIIKITWNILPGLLAMGVLFLTGLRLKARMVEEKTVVGKGPAS
;
A
#
# COMPACT_ATOMS: atom_id res chain seq x y z
N MET A 1 28.03 34.74 7.43
CA MET A 1 26.81 34.43 6.65
C MET A 1 25.90 33.60 7.54
N VAL A 2 24.66 34.04 7.66
CA VAL A 2 23.78 33.86 8.83
C VAL A 2 23.33 32.41 9.00
N PHE A 3 23.44 31.92 10.24
CA PHE A 3 22.77 30.74 10.78
C PHE A 3 21.25 30.92 10.65
N LEU A 4 20.66 30.49 9.53
CA LEU A 4 19.21 30.42 9.35
C LEU A 4 18.75 28.99 9.64
N GLY A 5 18.06 28.79 10.76
CA GLY A 5 17.33 27.55 10.97
C GLY A 5 16.78 27.27 12.37
N ALA A 6 17.24 27.98 13.41
CA ALA A 6 16.79 27.73 14.79
C ALA A 6 15.87 28.84 15.36
N GLU A 7 15.76 29.99 14.69
CA GLU A 7 15.09 31.18 15.27
C GLU A 7 13.61 31.30 14.90
N ASN A 8 13.09 30.40 14.05
CA ASN A 8 11.66 30.28 13.72
C ASN A 8 11.04 28.98 14.24
N LEU A 9 11.53 28.45 15.36
CA LEU A 9 10.67 27.71 16.28
C LEU A 9 9.83 28.72 17.09
N ALA A 10 9.17 29.65 16.38
CA ALA A 10 8.12 30.45 16.95
C ALA A 10 7.11 29.46 17.50
N PHE A 11 6.91 29.47 18.82
CA PHE A 11 5.89 28.72 19.51
C PHE A 11 4.63 28.72 18.63
N PHE A 12 4.29 27.56 18.05
CA PHE A 12 3.03 27.42 17.36
C PHE A 12 1.95 28.01 18.28
N PRO A 13 1.11 28.94 17.81
CA PRO A 13 0.13 29.58 18.68
C PRO A 13 -0.62 28.47 19.42
N ALA A 14 -0.79 28.59 20.74
CA ALA A 14 -1.22 27.48 21.59
C ALA A 14 -2.49 26.75 21.06
N GLY A 15 -3.36 27.48 20.36
CA GLY A 15 -4.51 26.93 19.65
C GLY A 15 -4.17 25.92 18.54
N LEU A 16 -3.11 26.14 17.76
CA LEU A 16 -2.69 25.22 16.69
C LEU A 16 -2.14 23.90 17.26
N VAL A 17 -1.39 23.97 18.36
CA VAL A 17 -0.91 22.78 19.08
C VAL A 17 -2.10 22.00 19.62
N TYR A 18 -3.06 22.67 20.26
CA TYR A 18 -4.28 22.04 20.77
C TYR A 18 -5.07 21.34 19.66
N VAL A 19 -5.33 22.03 18.54
CA VAL A 19 -6.03 21.44 17.39
C VAL A 19 -5.29 20.22 16.85
N THR A 20 -3.96 20.28 16.74
CA THR A 20 -3.15 19.15 16.25
C THR A 20 -3.24 17.95 17.19
N VAL A 21 -3.16 18.17 18.50
CA VAL A 21 -3.28 17.11 19.51
C VAL A 21 -4.67 16.49 19.50
N VAL A 22 -5.73 17.30 19.44
CA VAL A 22 -7.11 16.81 19.35
C VAL A 22 -7.32 15.99 18.07
N LEU A 23 -6.83 16.47 16.93
CA LEU A 23 -6.94 15.78 15.64
C LEU A 23 -6.15 14.46 15.66
N PHE A 24 -4.98 14.44 16.29
CA PHE A 24 -4.19 13.23 16.49
C PHE A 24 -4.91 12.20 17.38
N ILE A 25 -5.49 12.63 18.50
CA ILE A 25 -6.30 11.76 19.38
C ILE A 25 -7.50 11.22 18.61
N LEU A 26 -8.19 12.07 17.83
CA LEU A 26 -9.32 11.65 17.02
C LEU A 26 -8.92 10.62 15.97
N LEU A 27 -7.77 10.79 15.31
CA LEU A 27 -7.20 9.81 14.38
C LEU A 27 -6.84 8.49 15.07
N MET A 28 -6.23 8.54 16.25
CA MET A 28 -5.93 7.35 17.06
C MET A 28 -7.21 6.61 17.46
N LEU A 29 -8.23 7.32 17.94
CA LEU A 29 -9.52 6.74 18.26
C LEU A 29 -10.17 6.12 17.01
N LEU A 30 -10.15 6.82 15.87
CA LEU A 30 -10.67 6.31 14.61
C LEU A 30 -9.98 5.01 14.19
N LEU A 31 -8.65 4.93 14.37
CA LEU A 31 -7.86 3.72 14.11
C LEU A 31 -8.21 2.56 15.06
N ILE A 32 -8.36 2.83 16.36
CA ILE A 32 -8.72 1.81 17.36
C ILE A 32 -10.15 1.31 17.14
N TYR A 33 -11.08 2.22 16.83
CA TYR A 33 -12.48 1.92 16.56
C TYR A 33 -12.75 1.57 15.09
N PHE A 34 -11.70 1.40 14.27
CA PHE A 34 -11.85 1.10 12.84
C PHE A 34 -12.73 -0.14 12.61
N HIS A 35 -12.59 -1.18 13.43
CA HIS A 35 -13.44 -2.37 13.35
C HIS A 35 -14.94 -2.05 13.50
N ARG A 36 -15.30 -1.12 14.41
CA ARG A 36 -16.68 -0.70 14.64
C ARG A 36 -17.18 0.16 13.47
N LEU A 37 -16.29 0.96 12.88
CA LEU A 37 -16.60 1.74 11.69
C LEU A 37 -16.89 0.82 10.49
N VAL A 38 -16.11 -0.26 10.30
CA VAL A 38 -16.35 -1.27 9.26
C VAL A 38 -17.67 -2.00 9.50
N ASP A 39 -17.94 -2.45 10.73
CA ASP A 39 -19.18 -3.15 11.06
C ASP A 39 -20.43 -2.24 10.92
N THR A 40 -20.31 -0.97 11.30
CA THR A 40 -21.39 0.01 11.10
C THR A 40 -21.58 0.31 9.61
N GLY A 41 -20.48 0.42 8.87
CA GLY A 41 -20.48 0.66 7.43
C GLY A 41 -21.16 -0.46 6.64
N THR A 42 -20.86 -1.73 6.96
CA THR A 42 -21.53 -2.88 6.31
C THR A 42 -23.02 -2.93 6.62
N ARG A 43 -23.42 -2.65 7.86
CA ARG A 43 -24.85 -2.55 8.24
C ARG A 43 -25.54 -1.41 7.51
N ALA A 44 -24.93 -0.23 7.46
CA ALA A 44 -25.47 0.94 6.76
C ALA A 44 -25.59 0.67 5.25
N LEU A 45 -24.59 0.02 4.64
CA LEU A 45 -24.63 -0.39 3.25
C LEU A 45 -25.78 -1.38 3.00
N ASN A 46 -25.93 -2.39 3.85
CA ASN A 46 -27.04 -3.35 3.76
C ASN A 46 -28.42 -2.69 3.94
N TYR A 47 -28.51 -1.70 4.82
CA TYR A 47 -29.73 -0.91 4.98
C TYR A 47 -30.05 -0.08 3.74
N LEU A 48 -29.07 0.63 3.17
CA LEU A 48 -29.25 1.48 1.99
C LEU A 48 -29.59 0.66 0.74
N VAL A 49 -28.90 -0.46 0.52
CA VAL A 49 -29.15 -1.34 -0.63
C VAL A 49 -30.57 -1.90 -0.60
N ARG A 50 -31.05 -2.33 0.59
CA ARG A 50 -32.43 -2.79 0.77
C ARG A 50 -33.45 -1.66 0.66
N ARG A 51 -33.14 -0.48 1.20
CA ARG A 51 -34.04 0.68 1.19
C ARG A 51 -34.31 1.21 -0.22
N TRP A 52 -33.35 1.06 -1.13
CA TRP A 52 -33.40 1.58 -2.50
C TRP A 52 -33.51 0.49 -3.57
N GLU A 53 -33.74 -0.77 -3.18
CA GLU A 53 -33.86 -1.93 -4.10
C GLU A 53 -32.72 -2.02 -5.13
N LEU A 54 -31.52 -1.57 -4.72
CA LEU A 54 -30.35 -1.47 -5.58
C LEU A 54 -29.66 -2.82 -5.84
N GLU A 55 -30.23 -3.91 -5.33
CA GLU A 55 -29.79 -5.29 -5.55
C GLU A 55 -29.78 -5.68 -7.05
N ARG A 56 -30.45 -4.90 -7.91
CA ARG A 56 -30.43 -5.08 -9.36
C ARG A 56 -29.04 -4.84 -9.98
N PHE A 57 -28.20 -4.00 -9.38
CA PHE A 57 -26.88 -3.67 -9.95
C PHE A 57 -25.81 -4.64 -9.47
N TRP A 58 -25.19 -5.36 -10.41
CA TRP A 58 -24.08 -6.29 -10.13
C TRP A 58 -22.95 -5.65 -9.30
N VAL A 59 -22.56 -4.41 -9.62
CA VAL A 59 -21.48 -3.68 -8.92
C VAL A 59 -21.80 -3.52 -7.42
N ILE A 60 -23.06 -3.27 -7.08
CA ILE A 60 -23.49 -3.03 -5.70
C ILE A 60 -23.44 -4.33 -4.90
N ASN A 61 -23.88 -5.44 -5.49
CA ASN A 61 -23.76 -6.76 -4.87
C ASN A 61 -22.30 -7.17 -4.70
N TRP A 62 -21.44 -6.87 -5.68
CA TRP A 62 -20.00 -7.11 -5.59
C TRP A 62 -19.33 -6.30 -4.46
N ILE A 63 -19.67 -5.00 -4.33
CA ILE A 63 -19.18 -4.16 -3.22
C ILE A 63 -19.66 -4.71 -1.87
N LYS A 64 -20.94 -5.09 -1.77
CA LYS A 64 -21.53 -5.67 -0.56
C LYS A 64 -20.81 -6.93 -0.13
N GLU A 65 -20.62 -7.88 -1.05
CA GLU A 65 -19.92 -9.13 -0.79
C GLU A 65 -18.49 -8.87 -0.30
N LYS A 66 -17.75 -7.98 -0.97
CA LYS A 66 -16.39 -7.60 -0.53
C LYS A 66 -16.37 -6.94 0.83
N ALA A 67 -17.35 -6.10 1.15
CA ALA A 67 -17.46 -5.45 2.45
C ALA A 67 -17.77 -6.45 3.57
N GLU A 68 -18.68 -7.40 3.34
CA GLU A 68 -19.03 -8.47 4.29
C GLU A 68 -17.85 -9.42 4.54
N LEU A 69 -17.14 -9.83 3.48
CA LEU A 69 -15.91 -10.63 3.59
C LEU A 69 -14.85 -9.91 4.44
N THR A 70 -14.62 -8.61 4.17
CA THR A 70 -13.66 -7.81 4.93
C THR A 70 -14.05 -7.71 6.41
N ASN A 71 -15.34 -7.52 6.72
CA ASN A 71 -15.81 -7.47 8.11
C ASN A 71 -15.60 -8.82 8.81
N LYS A 72 -15.87 -9.93 8.13
CA LYS A 72 -15.65 -11.27 8.66
C LYS A 72 -14.17 -11.52 8.98
N ASP A 73 -13.26 -11.17 8.07
CA ASP A 73 -11.81 -11.30 8.29
C ASP A 73 -11.34 -10.48 9.49
N ILE A 74 -11.86 -9.24 9.65
CA ILE A 74 -11.56 -8.39 10.82
C ILE A 74 -12.07 -9.03 12.12
N GLN A 75 -13.28 -9.60 12.10
CA GLN A 75 -13.84 -10.30 13.26
C GLN A 75 -13.04 -11.55 13.62
N GLU A 76 -12.60 -12.34 12.64
CA GLU A 76 -11.76 -13.51 12.86
C GLU A 76 -10.37 -13.14 13.42
N MET A 77 -9.74 -12.08 12.88
CA MET A 77 -8.48 -11.55 13.41
C MET A 77 -8.61 -11.08 14.86
N ARG A 78 -9.77 -10.52 15.22
CA ARG A 78 -10.05 -10.09 16.59
C ARG A 78 -10.31 -11.27 17.53
N ALA A 79 -11.08 -12.27 17.08
CA ALA A 79 -11.36 -13.48 17.85
C ALA A 79 -10.05 -14.20 18.22
N ARG A 80 -9.07 -14.18 17.32
CA ARG A 80 -7.72 -14.73 17.53
C ARG A 80 -6.78 -13.80 18.32
N LYS A 81 -7.22 -12.60 18.72
CA LYS A 81 -6.43 -11.56 19.40
C LYS A 81 -5.16 -11.12 18.65
N ILE A 82 -5.08 -11.36 17.34
CA ILE A 82 -3.92 -10.98 16.49
C ILE A 82 -4.09 -9.62 15.82
N TYR A 83 -5.28 -9.00 15.92
CA TYR A 83 -5.60 -7.73 15.26
C TYR A 83 -4.55 -6.63 15.51
N ALA A 84 -4.10 -6.46 16.77
CA ALA A 84 -3.12 -5.45 17.13
C ALA A 84 -1.76 -5.68 16.43
N ASN A 85 -1.31 -6.93 16.34
CA ASN A 85 -0.06 -7.29 15.68
C ASN A 85 -0.14 -7.08 14.17
N VAL A 86 -1.25 -7.48 13.54
CA VAL A 86 -1.50 -7.25 12.11
C VAL A 86 -1.53 -5.76 11.80
N PHE A 87 -2.21 -4.98 12.65
CA PHE A 87 -2.28 -3.54 12.51
C PHE A 87 -0.91 -2.88 12.68
N ALA A 88 -0.15 -3.22 13.72
CA ALA A 88 1.19 -2.70 13.95
C ALA A 88 2.14 -3.03 12.80
N THR A 89 2.13 -4.28 12.33
CA THR A 89 2.93 -4.71 11.17
C THR A 89 2.54 -3.91 9.92
N THR A 90 1.25 -3.65 9.72
CA THR A 90 0.76 -2.83 8.60
C THR A 90 1.27 -1.39 8.68
N ILE A 91 1.25 -0.77 9.87
CA ILE A 91 1.76 0.59 10.07
C ILE A 91 3.26 0.64 9.80
N ILE A 92 4.02 -0.30 10.37
CA ILE A 92 5.47 -0.39 10.15
C ILE A 92 5.77 -0.53 8.66
N MET A 93 5.12 -1.47 7.96
CA MET A 93 5.30 -1.63 6.52
C MET A 93 4.96 -0.37 5.72
N ARG A 94 3.91 0.37 6.13
CA ARG A 94 3.53 1.63 5.47
C ARG A 94 4.58 2.71 5.70
N ILE A 95 5.12 2.85 6.90
CA ILE A 95 6.20 3.81 7.19
C ILE A 95 7.41 3.52 6.31
N PHE A 96 7.86 2.25 6.25
CA PHE A 96 8.98 1.87 5.40
C PHE A 96 8.68 2.08 3.91
N LYS A 97 7.48 1.72 3.46
CA LYS A 97 7.06 1.89 2.06
C LYS A 97 7.06 3.37 1.66
N PHE A 98 6.39 4.24 2.41
CA PHE A 98 6.33 5.66 2.09
C PHE A 98 7.68 6.37 2.31
N GLY A 99 8.47 5.93 3.29
CA GLY A 99 9.85 6.38 3.45
C GLY A 99 10.71 6.04 2.23
N PHE A 100 10.64 4.80 1.75
CA PHE A 100 11.32 4.38 0.53
C PHE A 100 10.83 5.16 -0.69
N PHE A 101 9.52 5.39 -0.82
CA PHE A 101 8.95 6.17 -1.91
C PHE A 101 9.50 7.60 -1.95
N TYR A 102 9.61 8.22 -0.78
CA TYR A 102 10.22 9.53 -0.63
C TYR A 102 11.69 9.54 -1.08
N LEU A 103 12.49 8.56 -0.64
CA LEU A 103 13.90 8.47 -1.01
C LEU A 103 14.11 8.23 -2.51
N VAL A 104 13.31 7.35 -3.12
CA VAL A 104 13.38 7.09 -4.57
C VAL A 104 13.01 8.36 -5.34
N LEU A 105 11.94 9.04 -4.94
CA LEU A 105 11.53 10.26 -5.63
C LEU A 105 12.56 11.38 -5.44
N LEU A 106 13.13 11.53 -4.24
CA LEU A 106 14.22 12.46 -3.99
C LEU A 106 15.42 12.16 -4.91
N SER A 107 15.81 10.89 -5.02
CA SER A 107 16.90 10.47 -5.91
C SER A 107 16.62 10.85 -7.37
N LEU A 108 15.39 10.66 -7.85
CA LEU A 108 14.98 11.04 -9.21
C LEU A 108 14.94 12.56 -9.45
N LEU A 109 14.76 13.35 -8.39
CA LEU A 109 14.60 14.80 -8.47
C LEU A 109 15.86 15.58 -8.06
N ILE A 110 16.89 14.90 -7.55
CA ILE A 110 18.17 15.52 -7.16
C ILE A 110 18.81 16.24 -8.36
N ASP A 111 18.83 15.60 -9.53
CA ASP A 111 19.37 16.19 -10.76
C ASP A 111 18.55 17.39 -11.27
N GLN A 112 17.33 17.54 -10.77
CA GLN A 112 16.40 18.64 -11.07
C GLN A 112 16.48 19.76 -10.01
N GLY A 113 17.48 19.71 -9.12
CA GLY A 113 17.73 20.72 -8.09
C GLY A 113 16.93 20.54 -6.80
N PHE A 114 16.21 19.43 -6.62
CA PHE A 114 15.54 19.14 -5.36
C PHE A 114 16.52 18.54 -4.35
N SER A 115 16.39 18.96 -3.10
CA SER A 115 17.15 18.43 -1.96
C SER A 115 16.20 18.07 -0.82
N LEU A 116 16.72 17.43 0.22
CA LEU A 116 15.97 17.15 1.45
C LEU A 116 15.34 18.39 2.08
N ALA A 117 15.94 19.57 1.87
CA ALA A 117 15.44 20.83 2.41
C ALA A 117 14.25 21.40 1.61
N ASN A 118 14.19 21.11 0.30
CA ASN A 118 13.21 21.72 -0.61
C ASN A 118 12.05 20.77 -0.95
N LEU A 119 12.25 19.45 -0.80
CA LEU A 119 11.22 18.45 -1.08
C LEU A 119 10.35 18.21 0.17
N SER A 120 9.10 18.66 0.12
CA SER A 120 8.17 18.43 1.23
C SER A 120 7.74 16.96 1.29
N PHE A 121 8.08 16.28 2.40
CA PHE A 121 7.62 14.91 2.68
C PHE A 121 6.10 14.76 2.56
N TRP A 122 5.33 15.74 3.05
CA TRP A 122 3.87 15.70 3.00
C TRP A 122 3.32 15.74 1.59
N LYS A 123 3.92 16.54 0.69
CA LYS A 123 3.52 16.55 -0.72
C LYS A 123 3.79 15.18 -1.36
N VAL A 124 4.94 14.59 -1.10
CA VAL A 124 5.27 13.26 -1.63
C VAL A 124 4.34 12.18 -1.07
N PHE A 125 4.06 12.21 0.23
CA PHE A 125 3.14 11.27 0.88
C PHE A 125 1.72 11.36 0.31
N LEU A 126 1.19 12.58 0.13
CA LEU A 126 -0.14 12.78 -0.46
C LEU A 126 -0.17 12.40 -1.94
N GLY A 127 0.85 12.78 -2.71
CA GLY A 127 0.97 12.45 -4.13
C GLY A 127 1.04 10.94 -4.39
N THR A 128 1.95 10.28 -3.69
CA THR A 128 2.10 8.82 -3.75
C THR A 128 0.87 8.10 -3.17
N GLY A 129 0.28 8.61 -2.09
CA GLY A 129 -0.93 8.09 -1.48
C GLY A 129 -2.11 8.10 -2.45
N GLY A 130 -2.31 9.20 -3.18
CA GLY A 130 -3.34 9.29 -4.22
C GLY A 130 -3.13 8.27 -5.34
N ALA A 131 -1.89 8.10 -5.81
CA ALA A 131 -1.56 7.08 -6.81
C ALA A 131 -1.78 5.65 -6.30
N GLU A 132 -1.43 5.35 -5.05
CA GLU A 132 -1.67 4.04 -4.43
C GLU A 132 -3.16 3.75 -4.20
N LEU A 133 -3.96 4.77 -3.85
CA LEU A 133 -5.42 4.63 -3.76
C LEU A 133 -6.02 4.33 -5.13
N SER A 134 -5.55 5.03 -6.18
CA SER A 134 -5.93 4.72 -7.55
C SER A 134 -5.49 3.33 -7.99
N ALA A 135 -4.45 2.75 -7.37
CA ALA A 135 -4.00 1.37 -7.55
C ALA A 135 -4.72 0.35 -6.65
N ALA A 136 -5.73 0.77 -5.89
CA ALA A 136 -6.63 -0.12 -5.16
C ALA A 136 -8.04 -0.19 -5.77
N LEU A 137 -8.37 0.70 -6.70
CA LEU A 137 -9.67 0.75 -7.35
C LEU A 137 -9.80 -0.31 -8.46
N PRO A 138 -10.98 -0.92 -8.68
CA PRO A 138 -11.21 -1.94 -9.72
C PRO A 138 -11.23 -1.35 -11.15
N THR A 139 -10.43 -0.32 -11.41
CA THR A 139 -10.27 0.37 -12.69
C THR A 139 -8.88 0.14 -13.28
N HIS A 140 -8.11 -0.80 -12.74
CA HIS A 140 -6.76 -1.08 -13.23
C HIS A 140 -6.79 -1.65 -14.64
N SER A 141 -6.14 -0.95 -15.54
CA SER A 141 -5.55 -1.44 -16.77
C SER A 141 -4.47 -2.51 -16.51
N ILE A 142 -3.92 -3.11 -17.57
CA ILE A 142 -2.86 -4.14 -17.46
C ILE A 142 -1.73 -3.63 -16.55
N ALA A 143 -1.46 -4.37 -15.47
CA ALA A 143 -0.50 -4.04 -14.41
C ALA A 143 -0.73 -2.70 -13.66
N GLY A 144 -1.84 -1.99 -13.89
CA GLY A 144 -2.08 -0.64 -13.36
C GLY A 144 -1.43 0.48 -14.19
N LEU A 145 -0.98 0.17 -15.42
CA LEU A 145 -0.39 1.11 -16.37
C LEU A 145 -1.40 2.15 -16.87
N GLY A 146 -1.11 3.43 -16.70
CA GLY A 146 -1.98 4.54 -17.08
C GLY A 146 -2.74 5.10 -15.88
N THR A 147 -3.47 4.27 -15.12
CA THR A 147 -4.23 4.75 -13.94
C THR A 147 -3.32 5.22 -12.82
N TYR A 148 -2.26 4.46 -12.53
CA TYR A 148 -1.28 4.87 -11.52
C TYR A 148 -0.54 6.16 -11.92
N GLN A 149 -0.04 6.22 -13.17
CA GLN A 149 0.70 7.37 -13.68
C GLN A 149 -0.20 8.61 -13.77
N ALA A 150 -1.44 8.46 -14.25
CA ALA A 150 -2.38 9.58 -14.33
C ALA A 150 -2.67 10.14 -12.94
N SER A 151 -3.00 9.28 -11.97
CA SER A 151 -3.26 9.70 -10.59
C SER A 151 -2.02 10.32 -9.94
N TRP A 152 -0.83 9.78 -10.20
CA TRP A 152 0.44 10.36 -9.76
C TRP A 152 0.63 11.76 -10.36
N THR A 153 0.58 11.89 -11.68
CA THR A 153 0.79 13.17 -12.37
C THR A 153 -0.22 14.21 -11.90
N VAL A 154 -1.51 13.86 -11.82
CA VAL A 154 -2.56 14.76 -11.31
C VAL A 154 -2.25 15.19 -9.87
N ALA A 155 -1.94 14.26 -8.98
CA ALA A 155 -1.70 14.60 -7.58
C ALA A 155 -0.46 15.50 -7.42
N PHE A 156 0.64 15.21 -8.12
CA PHE A 156 1.84 16.04 -8.05
C PHE A 156 1.67 17.40 -8.74
N MET A 157 0.91 17.50 -9.83
CA MET A 157 0.55 18.80 -10.42
C MET A 157 -0.27 19.65 -9.45
N LEU A 158 -1.27 19.07 -8.79
CA LEU A 158 -2.08 19.78 -7.77
C LEU A 158 -1.25 20.25 -6.58
N LEU A 159 -0.14 19.56 -6.28
CA LEU A 159 0.80 19.94 -5.22
C LEU A 159 1.87 20.97 -5.66
N GLY A 160 1.76 21.46 -6.90
CA GLY A 160 2.56 22.55 -7.46
C GLY A 160 3.80 22.10 -8.23
N PHE A 161 3.94 20.83 -8.59
CA PHE A 161 5.03 20.38 -9.44
C PHE A 161 4.75 20.72 -10.92
N PRO A 162 5.78 21.10 -11.70
CA PRO A 162 5.64 21.27 -13.14
C PRO A 162 5.11 19.99 -13.80
N ARG A 163 4.25 20.14 -14.81
CA ARG A 163 3.60 19.02 -15.51
C ARG A 163 4.62 18.00 -16.04
N GLU A 164 5.66 18.48 -16.71
CA GLU A 164 6.70 17.60 -17.29
C GLU A 164 7.39 16.77 -16.20
N LEU A 165 7.75 17.40 -15.09
CA LEU A 165 8.37 16.76 -13.95
C LEU A 165 7.45 15.73 -13.28
N ALA A 166 6.15 16.05 -13.15
CA ALA A 166 5.15 15.15 -12.59
C ALA A 166 4.88 13.92 -13.48
N ILE A 167 4.98 14.07 -14.80
CA ILE A 167 4.89 12.95 -15.76
C ILE A 167 6.15 12.09 -15.68
N ILE A 168 7.32 12.68 -15.84
CA ILE A 168 8.60 11.96 -15.88
C ILE A 168 8.82 11.20 -14.57
N SER A 169 8.62 11.86 -13.42
CA SER A 169 8.75 11.20 -12.11
C SER A 169 7.77 10.04 -11.92
N GLY A 170 6.52 10.19 -12.36
CA GLY A 170 5.52 9.12 -12.28
C GLY A 170 5.89 7.89 -13.09
N PHE A 171 6.42 8.07 -14.30
CA PHE A 171 6.90 6.97 -15.13
C PHE A 171 8.15 6.30 -14.55
N SER A 172 9.18 7.08 -14.21
CA SER A 172 10.42 6.57 -13.63
C SER A 172 10.16 5.79 -12.34
N PHE A 173 9.34 6.36 -11.46
CA PHE A 173 8.96 5.71 -10.21
C PHE A 173 8.20 4.41 -10.45
N TYR A 174 7.23 4.41 -11.37
CA TYR A 174 6.46 3.21 -11.69
C TYR A 174 7.34 2.09 -12.25
N ILE A 175 8.30 2.40 -13.13
CA ILE A 175 9.25 1.42 -13.68
C ILE A 175 10.10 0.79 -12.57
N ILE A 176 10.59 1.60 -11.63
CA ILE A 176 11.35 1.11 -10.48
C ILE A 176 10.45 0.20 -9.62
N LYS A 177 9.23 0.64 -9.31
CA LYS A 177 8.26 -0.10 -8.50
C LYS A 177 7.92 -1.47 -9.12
N ILE A 178 7.60 -1.51 -10.41
CA ILE A 178 7.22 -2.78 -11.07
C ILE A 178 8.41 -3.72 -11.15
N THR A 179 9.61 -3.22 -11.45
CA THR A 179 10.85 -4.00 -11.48
C THR A 179 11.13 -4.62 -10.11
N TRP A 180 11.02 -3.84 -9.04
CA TRP A 180 11.26 -4.32 -7.68
C TRP A 180 10.22 -5.34 -7.19
N ASN A 181 8.99 -5.28 -7.71
CA ASN A 181 7.95 -6.26 -7.37
C ASN A 181 8.09 -7.56 -8.17
N ILE A 182 8.37 -7.49 -9.46
CA ILE A 182 8.40 -8.66 -10.35
C ILE A 182 9.70 -9.46 -10.17
N LEU A 183 10.85 -8.81 -10.04
CA LEU A 183 12.15 -9.51 -9.98
C LEU A 183 12.23 -10.52 -8.82
N PRO A 184 11.93 -10.17 -7.55
CA PRO A 184 11.98 -11.13 -6.46
C PRO A 184 10.97 -12.26 -6.61
N GLY A 185 9.79 -11.96 -7.18
CA GLY A 185 8.77 -12.96 -7.50
C GLY A 185 9.28 -14.00 -8.49
N LEU A 186 9.90 -13.55 -9.60
CA LEU A 186 10.49 -14.45 -10.59
C LEU A 186 11.67 -15.25 -10.02
N LEU A 187 12.52 -14.63 -9.20
CA LEU A 187 13.62 -15.33 -8.53
C LEU A 187 13.10 -16.41 -7.58
N ALA A 188 12.09 -16.11 -6.77
CA ALA A 188 11.47 -17.08 -5.87
C ALA A 188 10.84 -18.24 -6.64
N MET A 189 10.13 -17.96 -7.74
CA MET A 189 9.58 -18.99 -8.63
C MET A 189 10.68 -19.87 -9.22
N GLY A 190 11.79 -19.28 -9.68
CA GLY A 190 12.94 -20.02 -10.19
C GLY A 190 13.56 -20.95 -9.15
N VAL A 191 13.76 -20.47 -7.92
CA VAL A 191 14.27 -21.29 -6.81
C VAL A 191 13.32 -22.45 -6.50
N LEU A 192 12.02 -22.18 -6.39
CA LEU A 192 11.02 -23.22 -6.14
C LEU A 192 10.99 -24.27 -7.26
N PHE A 193 11.06 -23.85 -8.51
CA PHE A 193 11.10 -24.77 -9.64
C PHE A 193 12.35 -25.69 -9.60
N LEU A 194 13.53 -25.11 -9.34
CA LEU A 194 14.78 -25.88 -9.22
C LEU A 194 14.75 -26.85 -8.04
N THR A 195 14.22 -26.44 -6.89
CA THR A 195 14.08 -27.34 -5.72
C THR A 195 13.06 -28.46 -5.99
N GLY A 196 11.96 -28.17 -6.68
CA GLY A 196 10.98 -29.18 -7.09
C GLY A 196 11.57 -30.24 -8.02
N LEU A 197 12.40 -29.83 -8.99
CA LEU A 197 13.11 -30.76 -9.88
C LEU A 197 14.11 -31.63 -9.13
N ARG A 198 14.85 -31.07 -8.17
CA ARG A 198 15.80 -31.82 -7.32
C ARG A 198 15.11 -32.86 -6.45
N LEU A 199 13.94 -32.53 -5.88
CA LEU A 199 13.15 -33.46 -5.09
C LEU A 199 12.59 -34.60 -5.96
N LYS A 200 12.12 -34.29 -7.17
CA LYS A 200 11.65 -35.31 -8.12
C LYS A 200 12.76 -36.28 -8.52
N ALA A 201 13.97 -35.78 -8.76
CA ALA A 201 15.13 -36.63 -9.08
C ALA A 201 15.49 -37.60 -7.94
N ARG A 202 15.52 -37.12 -6.68
CA ARG A 202 15.78 -37.98 -5.50
C ARG A 202 14.74 -39.08 -5.32
N MET A 203 13.46 -38.79 -5.53
CA MET A 203 12.38 -39.79 -5.45
C MET A 203 12.49 -40.88 -6.53
N VAL A 204 13.08 -40.57 -7.69
CA VAL A 204 13.32 -41.55 -8.75
C VAL A 204 14.51 -42.45 -8.38
N GLU A 205 15.60 -41.88 -7.87
CA GLU A 205 16.76 -42.65 -7.39
C GLU A 205 16.38 -43.62 -6.26
N GLU A 206 15.63 -43.17 -5.26
CA GLU A 206 15.19 -44.00 -4.13
C GLU A 206 14.32 -45.19 -4.59
N LYS A 207 13.41 -44.97 -5.54
CA LYS A 207 12.60 -46.05 -6.14
C LYS A 207 13.44 -47.05 -6.93
N THR A 208 14.49 -46.61 -7.63
CA THR A 208 15.40 -47.51 -8.36
C THR A 208 16.32 -48.32 -7.45
N VAL A 209 16.69 -47.80 -6.28
CA VAL A 209 17.49 -48.52 -5.28
C VAL A 209 16.66 -49.58 -4.57
N VAL A 210 15.41 -49.28 -4.21
CA VAL A 210 14.50 -50.24 -3.55
C VAL A 210 14.02 -51.35 -4.51
N GLY A 211 13.95 -51.08 -5.82
CA GLY A 211 13.58 -52.08 -6.83
C GLY A 211 14.66 -53.12 -7.16
N LYS A 212 15.92 -52.91 -6.73
CA LYS A 212 17.00 -53.90 -6.81
C LYS A 212 17.17 -54.61 -5.46
N GLY A 213 16.16 -55.35 -5.04
CA GLY A 213 16.34 -56.37 -3.99
C GLY A 213 17.35 -57.44 -4.45
N PRO A 214 18.11 -58.07 -3.53
CA PRO A 214 19.21 -58.96 -3.90
C PRO A 214 18.68 -60.09 -4.80
N ALA A 215 19.29 -60.23 -5.98
CA ALA A 215 19.12 -61.40 -6.82
C ALA A 215 19.62 -62.60 -6.01
N SER A 216 18.67 -63.36 -5.47
CA SER A 216 18.86 -64.71 -4.93
C SER A 216 19.21 -65.68 -6.05
#